data_AF-A0A921HT08-F1
#
_entry.id   AF-A0A921HT08-F1
#
_cell.length_a   1.000
_cell.length_b   1.000
_cell.length_c   1.000
_cell.angle_alpha   90.00
_cell.angle_beta   90.00
_cell.angle_gamma   90.00
#
_symmetry.space_group_name_H-M   'P 1'
#
loop_
_entity.id
_entity.type
_entity.pdbx_description
1 polymer ?
#
loop_
_entity_poly.entity_id
_entity_poly.type
_entity_poly.pdbx_seq_one_letter_code
_entity_poly.pdbx_strand_id
1 'polypeptide(L)'
;MTTYEMAMELAKRHIYYYPTAPGSKSGIKDTHGFSDAVCDSSKAQEWFQGTNNNIGINLKKSGLMVVDVDMHGNGNGRHNLLKVFQTYGRLPDDTLIERTPHNGIHYFLKVPSGVKVKSQTSAFFDQSGIDLMCNNILIAPSTIDGASYAHVSGSYDDIKQAPTWLLEFAQDKPANNVNSGTPRLKKYTGALLDKIVKGATKGQRNDFITSVAGSMLAVGTSASNVYELLSVINNSFVSPSLPQKELETIYRSVLMREIEKLKAD
;
A
#
# COMPACT_ATOMS: atom_id res chain seq x y z
N MET A 1 4.98 13.77 -24.27
CA MET A 1 3.65 13.17 -24.49
C MET A 1 2.61 14.09 -23.88
N THR A 2 1.56 14.44 -24.62
CA THR A 2 0.42 15.26 -24.17
C THR A 2 -0.67 14.39 -23.52
N THR A 3 -1.65 15.00 -22.86
CA THR A 3 -2.80 14.26 -22.31
C THR A 3 -3.66 13.63 -23.40
N TYR A 4 -3.75 14.25 -24.58
CA TYR A 4 -4.39 13.67 -25.76
C TYR A 4 -3.68 12.41 -26.27
N GLU A 5 -2.36 12.47 -26.45
CA GLU A 5 -1.56 11.31 -26.85
C GLU A 5 -1.65 10.18 -25.82
N MET A 6 -1.61 10.52 -24.52
CA MET A 6 -1.79 9.54 -23.45
C MET A 6 -3.17 8.89 -23.51
N ALA A 7 -4.25 9.66 -23.67
CA ALA A 7 -5.61 9.12 -23.79
C ALA A 7 -5.73 8.13 -24.96
N MET A 8 -5.10 8.43 -26.10
CA MET A 8 -5.06 7.52 -27.25
C MET A 8 -4.29 6.22 -26.94
N GLU A 9 -3.18 6.30 -26.20
CA GLU A 9 -2.42 5.12 -25.77
C GLU A 9 -3.19 4.25 -24.77
N LEU A 10 -3.94 4.87 -23.85
CA LEU A 10 -4.81 4.17 -22.91
C LEU A 10 -5.98 3.48 -23.61
N ALA A 11 -6.62 4.17 -24.58
CA ALA A 11 -7.71 3.61 -25.39
C ALA A 11 -7.31 2.31 -26.08
N LYS A 12 -6.13 2.31 -26.74
CA LYS A 12 -5.58 1.11 -27.43
C LYS A 12 -5.39 -0.09 -26.50
N ARG A 13 -5.22 0.15 -25.20
CA ARG A 13 -4.96 -0.87 -24.17
C ARG A 13 -6.19 -1.22 -23.34
N HIS A 14 -7.36 -0.70 -23.73
CA HIS A 14 -8.60 -0.85 -22.96
C HIS A 14 -8.49 -0.34 -21.51
N ILE A 15 -7.66 0.68 -21.28
CA ILE A 15 -7.56 1.37 -19.99
C ILE A 15 -8.52 2.55 -20.00
N TYR A 16 -9.40 2.59 -19.00
CA TYR A 16 -10.48 3.56 -18.92
C TYR A 16 -9.97 4.85 -18.30
N TYR A 17 -10.05 5.94 -19.05
CA TYR A 17 -9.61 7.27 -18.64
C TYR A 17 -10.76 8.27 -18.58
N TYR A 18 -10.53 9.36 -17.86
CA TYR A 18 -11.45 10.49 -17.73
C TYR A 18 -10.67 11.81 -17.56
N PRO A 19 -11.28 12.96 -17.86
CA PRO A 19 -10.64 14.26 -17.73
C PRO A 19 -10.88 14.88 -16.34
N THR A 20 -9.94 15.71 -15.91
CA THR A 20 -10.11 16.64 -14.79
C THR A 20 -9.66 18.04 -15.22
N ALA A 21 -10.09 19.06 -14.48
CA ALA A 21 -9.78 20.44 -14.78
C ALA A 21 -8.27 20.70 -14.73
N PRO A 22 -7.74 21.62 -15.57
CA PRO A 22 -6.32 21.95 -15.60
C PRO A 22 -5.80 22.33 -14.21
N GLY A 23 -4.62 21.83 -13.85
CA GLY A 23 -3.95 22.18 -12.60
C GLY A 23 -4.61 21.65 -11.32
N SER A 24 -5.70 20.87 -11.41
CA SER A 24 -6.44 20.38 -10.23
C SER A 24 -6.95 18.94 -10.39
N LYS A 25 -7.42 18.37 -9.28
CA LYS A 25 -8.10 17.06 -9.24
C LYS A 25 -9.62 17.18 -9.47
N SER A 26 -10.14 18.39 -9.62
CA SER A 26 -11.57 18.65 -9.77
C SER A 26 -12.09 18.18 -11.13
N GLY A 27 -13.31 17.67 -11.20
CA GLY A 27 -13.94 17.31 -12.47
C GLY A 27 -14.09 18.51 -13.40
N ILE A 28 -14.21 18.26 -14.71
CA ILE A 28 -14.60 19.28 -15.67
C ILE A 28 -16.14 19.42 -15.68
N LYS A 29 -16.63 20.59 -16.13
CA LYS A 29 -18.07 20.87 -16.22
C LYS A 29 -18.77 19.78 -17.07
N ASP A 30 -19.98 19.41 -16.66
CA ASP A 30 -20.85 18.45 -17.36
C ASP A 30 -20.25 17.03 -17.46
N THR A 31 -19.35 16.67 -16.53
CA THR A 31 -18.84 15.30 -16.35
C THR A 31 -19.01 14.83 -14.90
N HIS A 32 -19.12 13.52 -14.70
CA HIS A 32 -19.22 12.85 -13.40
C HIS A 32 -17.89 12.21 -12.98
N GLY A 33 -16.77 12.79 -13.42
CA GLY A 33 -15.42 12.34 -13.11
C GLY A 33 -15.16 10.90 -13.56
N PHE A 34 -14.56 10.09 -12.69
CA PHE A 34 -14.16 8.72 -13.02
C PHE A 34 -15.34 7.78 -13.35
N SER A 35 -16.57 8.12 -12.96
CA SER A 35 -17.77 7.35 -13.34
C SER A 35 -17.98 7.32 -14.85
N ASP A 36 -17.67 8.44 -15.51
CA ASP A 36 -17.78 8.63 -16.96
C ASP A 36 -16.54 8.13 -17.72
N ALA A 37 -15.60 7.47 -17.04
CA ALA A 37 -14.40 6.99 -17.69
C ALA A 37 -14.71 5.99 -18.82
N VAL A 38 -14.04 6.18 -19.95
CA VAL A 38 -14.16 5.40 -21.19
C VAL A 38 -12.79 4.95 -21.69
N CYS A 39 -12.75 4.03 -22.64
CA CYS A 39 -11.54 3.65 -23.37
C CYS A 39 -11.66 3.91 -24.88
N ASP A 40 -12.52 4.84 -25.29
CA ASP A 40 -12.76 5.19 -26.70
C ASP A 40 -12.01 6.45 -27.13
N SER A 41 -11.20 6.30 -28.18
CA SER A 41 -10.50 7.37 -28.89
C SER A 41 -11.33 8.61 -29.23
N SER A 42 -12.64 8.50 -29.50
CA SER A 42 -13.48 9.66 -29.80
C SER A 42 -13.52 10.67 -28.64
N LYS A 43 -13.59 10.17 -27.40
CA LYS A 43 -13.54 10.99 -26.18
C LYS A 43 -12.15 11.53 -25.89
N ALA A 44 -11.09 10.89 -26.38
CA ALA A 44 -9.74 11.46 -26.27
C ALA A 44 -9.70 12.82 -26.99
N GLN A 45 -10.28 12.87 -28.19
CA GLN A 45 -10.35 14.10 -28.98
C GLN A 45 -11.19 15.17 -28.27
N GLU A 46 -12.41 14.82 -27.87
CA GLU A 46 -13.34 15.73 -27.21
C GLU A 46 -12.77 16.35 -25.93
N TRP A 47 -12.10 15.56 -25.09
CA TRP A 47 -11.68 16.01 -23.77
C TRP A 47 -10.28 16.61 -23.73
N PHE A 48 -9.38 16.21 -24.63
CA PHE A 48 -7.96 16.57 -24.53
C PHE A 48 -7.40 17.29 -25.75
N GLN A 49 -8.02 17.20 -26.94
CA GLN A 49 -7.45 17.87 -28.11
C GLN A 49 -7.60 19.39 -27.96
N GLY A 50 -6.47 20.10 -27.95
CA GLY A 50 -6.44 21.56 -27.80
C GLY A 50 -6.83 22.05 -26.40
N THR A 51 -6.89 21.17 -25.40
CA THR A 51 -7.16 21.53 -24.00
C THR A 51 -5.93 21.30 -23.13
N ASN A 52 -5.94 21.87 -21.92
CA ASN A 52 -4.95 21.58 -20.87
C ASN A 52 -5.56 20.69 -19.77
N ASN A 53 -6.61 19.94 -20.10
CA ASN A 53 -7.27 19.07 -19.13
C ASN A 53 -6.30 17.99 -18.67
N ASN A 54 -6.33 17.74 -17.36
CA ASN A 54 -5.62 16.64 -16.73
C ASN A 54 -6.33 15.32 -17.04
N ILE A 55 -5.61 14.21 -16.96
CA ILE A 55 -6.10 12.87 -17.24
C ILE A 55 -5.97 11.96 -16.02
N GLY A 56 -7.04 11.24 -15.72
CA GLY A 56 -7.05 10.18 -14.71
C GLY A 56 -7.49 8.85 -15.27
N ILE A 57 -7.18 7.78 -14.55
CA ILE A 57 -7.58 6.40 -14.84
C ILE A 57 -8.67 5.97 -13.86
N ASN A 58 -9.73 5.35 -14.36
CA ASN A 58 -10.63 4.55 -13.54
C ASN A 58 -9.99 3.18 -13.33
N LEU A 59 -9.39 3.01 -12.15
CA LEU A 59 -8.59 1.84 -11.81
C LEU A 59 -9.43 0.57 -11.82
N LYS A 60 -10.63 0.62 -11.22
CA LYS A 60 -11.53 -0.53 -11.14
C LYS A 60 -11.98 -1.03 -12.52
N LYS A 61 -12.46 -0.13 -13.39
CA LYS A 61 -12.88 -0.50 -14.76
C LYS A 61 -11.71 -1.05 -15.59
N SER A 62 -10.49 -0.60 -15.29
CA SER A 62 -9.27 -1.02 -16.00
C SER A 62 -8.63 -2.30 -15.41
N GLY A 63 -9.20 -2.88 -14.35
CA GLY A 63 -8.60 -4.04 -13.67
C GLY A 63 -7.26 -3.72 -13.00
N LEU A 64 -7.11 -2.49 -12.50
CA LEU A 64 -5.89 -1.98 -11.88
C LEU A 64 -6.14 -1.57 -10.43
N MET A 65 -5.05 -1.49 -9.67
CA MET A 65 -4.94 -0.78 -8.40
C MET A 65 -3.60 -0.05 -8.35
N VAL A 66 -3.51 0.94 -7.46
CA VAL A 66 -2.28 1.69 -7.21
C VAL A 66 -1.94 1.65 -5.73
N VAL A 67 -0.66 1.39 -5.42
CA VAL A 67 -0.09 1.73 -4.11
C VAL A 67 0.50 3.14 -4.24
N ASP A 68 -0.14 4.11 -3.59
CA ASP A 68 0.28 5.51 -3.58
C ASP A 68 1.12 5.76 -2.32
N VAL A 69 2.41 6.03 -2.52
CA VAL A 69 3.37 6.26 -1.45
C VAL A 69 3.66 7.75 -1.41
N ASP A 70 3.09 8.44 -0.42
CA ASP A 70 3.34 9.86 -0.21
C ASP A 70 4.72 10.06 0.45
N MET A 71 5.48 11.00 -0.09
CA MET A 71 6.81 11.36 0.40
C MET A 71 6.79 12.62 1.28
N HIS A 72 5.63 13.29 1.44
CA HIS A 72 5.48 14.44 2.34
C HIS A 72 4.46 14.17 3.46
N GLY A 73 4.60 14.89 4.57
CA GLY A 73 3.73 14.80 5.75
C GLY A 73 4.36 14.03 6.92
N ASN A 74 3.57 13.79 7.97
CA ASN A 74 4.03 13.12 9.21
C ASN A 74 4.40 11.64 8.99
N GLY A 75 3.90 11.01 7.93
CA GLY A 75 4.25 9.66 7.54
C GLY A 75 5.35 9.69 6.49
N ASN A 76 6.59 9.35 6.86
CA ASN A 76 7.66 9.15 5.89
C ASN A 76 7.36 7.88 5.07
N GLY A 77 6.53 7.99 4.02
CA GLY A 77 6.03 6.86 3.23
C GLY A 77 7.16 6.01 2.66
N ARG A 78 8.30 6.61 2.31
CA ARG A 78 9.52 5.88 1.91
C ARG A 78 10.03 4.95 3.01
N HIS A 79 10.23 5.48 4.21
CA HIS A 79 10.70 4.71 5.36
C HIS A 79 9.67 3.63 5.72
N ASN A 80 8.39 4.00 5.71
CA ASN A 80 7.29 3.10 6.04
C ASN A 80 7.10 1.99 4.99
N LEU A 81 7.42 2.24 3.73
CA LEU A 81 7.41 1.21 2.68
C LEU A 81 8.41 0.09 2.98
N LEU A 82 9.58 0.41 3.56
CA LEU A 82 10.52 -0.60 4.02
C LEU A 82 9.92 -1.46 5.16
N LYS A 83 9.17 -0.86 6.08
CA LYS A 83 8.45 -1.60 7.14
C LYS A 83 7.39 -2.53 6.54
N VAL A 84 6.64 -2.06 5.53
CA VAL A 84 5.68 -2.89 4.78
C VAL A 84 6.39 -4.06 4.11
N PHE A 85 7.54 -3.81 3.46
CA PHE A 85 8.31 -4.86 2.79
C PHE A 85 8.84 -5.93 3.75
N GLN A 86 9.27 -5.54 4.95
CA GLN A 86 9.71 -6.47 5.99
C GLN A 86 8.57 -7.28 6.61
N THR A 87 7.35 -6.74 6.58
CA THR A 87 6.19 -7.33 7.28
C THR A 87 5.34 -8.22 6.38
N TYR A 88 5.07 -7.77 5.15
CA TYR A 88 4.14 -8.42 4.23
C TYR A 88 4.84 -8.98 3.00
N GLY A 89 5.77 -8.22 2.44
CA GLY A 89 6.50 -8.58 1.22
C GLY A 89 6.77 -7.36 0.34
N ARG A 90 7.66 -7.53 -0.64
CA ARG A 90 8.02 -6.45 -1.56
C ARG A 90 6.93 -6.27 -2.63
N LEU A 91 6.81 -5.04 -3.13
CA LEU A 91 6.12 -4.77 -4.39
C LEU A 91 7.05 -5.06 -5.56
N PRO A 92 6.51 -5.42 -6.75
CA PRO A 92 7.31 -5.50 -7.97
C PRO A 92 7.97 -4.16 -8.28
N ASP A 93 9.28 -4.15 -8.49
CA ASP A 93 10.05 -2.97 -8.90
C ASP A 93 10.14 -2.83 -10.44
N ASP A 94 9.70 -3.85 -11.17
CA ASP A 94 9.63 -3.93 -12.63
C ASP A 94 8.20 -3.72 -13.19
N THR A 95 7.37 -2.93 -12.51
CA THR A 95 6.02 -2.53 -12.96
C THR A 95 5.98 -1.09 -13.46
N LEU A 96 4.81 -0.61 -13.89
CA LEU A 96 4.60 0.80 -14.19
C LEU A 96 4.67 1.62 -12.90
N ILE A 97 5.67 2.50 -12.85
CA ILE A 97 5.92 3.41 -11.73
C ILE A 97 5.98 4.83 -12.27
N GLU A 98 5.35 5.75 -11.55
CA GLU A 98 5.45 7.19 -11.81
C GLU A 98 5.63 7.97 -10.51
N ARG A 99 6.19 9.16 -10.65
CA ARG A 99 6.34 10.15 -9.59
C ARG A 99 5.14 11.10 -9.59
N THR A 100 4.63 11.42 -8.42
CA THR A 100 3.54 12.38 -8.24
C THR A 100 4.07 13.83 -8.20
N PRO A 101 3.21 14.86 -8.35
CA PRO A 101 3.59 16.28 -8.27
C PRO A 101 4.32 16.63 -6.97
N HIS A 102 4.01 15.93 -5.89
CA HIS A 102 4.62 16.09 -4.58
C HIS A 102 5.72 15.05 -4.34
N ASN A 103 6.46 14.61 -5.37
CA ASN A 103 7.55 13.64 -5.23
C ASN A 103 7.17 12.26 -4.64
N GLY A 104 5.88 11.97 -4.42
CA GLY A 104 5.35 10.66 -4.11
C GLY A 104 5.60 9.65 -5.24
N ILE A 105 5.28 8.38 -5.00
CA ILE A 105 5.43 7.32 -5.99
C ILE A 105 4.14 6.51 -6.09
N HIS A 106 3.66 6.32 -7.32
CA HIS A 106 2.59 5.38 -7.64
C HIS A 106 3.17 4.07 -8.15
N TYR A 107 2.76 2.94 -7.57
CA TYR A 107 2.98 1.61 -8.13
C TYR A 107 1.68 1.09 -8.73
N PHE A 108 1.61 0.99 -10.06
CA PHE A 108 0.45 0.41 -10.74
C PHE A 108 0.57 -1.11 -10.75
N LEU A 109 -0.54 -1.79 -10.45
CA LEU A 109 -0.61 -3.25 -10.37
C LEU A 109 -1.92 -3.76 -10.97
N LYS A 110 -1.88 -4.90 -11.66
CA LYS A 110 -3.08 -5.60 -12.16
C LYS A 110 -3.79 -6.32 -11.02
N VAL A 111 -5.11 -6.20 -11.00
CA VAL A 111 -6.01 -6.95 -10.12
C VAL A 111 -6.64 -8.07 -10.96
N PRO A 112 -6.50 -9.35 -10.56
CA PRO A 112 -7.13 -10.45 -11.28
C PRO A 112 -8.66 -10.29 -11.36
N SER A 113 -9.24 -10.70 -12.50
CA SER A 113 -10.69 -10.67 -12.69
C SER A 113 -11.40 -11.46 -11.57
N GLY A 114 -12.51 -10.90 -11.08
CA GLY A 114 -13.29 -11.48 -9.98
C GLY A 114 -12.77 -11.14 -8.57
N VAL A 115 -11.56 -10.60 -8.41
CA VAL A 115 -11.06 -10.14 -7.12
C VAL A 115 -11.60 -8.73 -6.83
N LYS A 116 -12.32 -8.58 -5.73
CA LYS A 116 -12.82 -7.28 -5.27
C LYS A 116 -11.82 -6.67 -4.29
N VAL A 117 -11.30 -5.50 -4.62
CA VAL A 117 -10.42 -4.70 -3.75
C VAL A 117 -11.08 -3.36 -3.43
N LYS A 118 -10.71 -2.77 -2.29
CA LYS A 118 -11.21 -1.46 -1.85
C LYS A 118 -10.07 -0.48 -1.58
N SER A 119 -10.34 0.80 -1.83
CA SER A 119 -9.41 1.85 -1.43
C SER A 119 -9.27 1.91 0.09
N GLN A 120 -8.07 2.21 0.58
CA GLN A 120 -7.75 2.34 2.00
C GLN A 120 -6.72 3.45 2.18
N THR A 121 -7.06 4.44 3.00
CA THR A 121 -6.15 5.52 3.40
C THR A 121 -5.32 5.08 4.61
N SER A 122 -4.04 5.44 4.66
CA SER A 122 -3.10 4.94 5.68
C SER A 122 -3.20 3.42 5.85
N ALA A 123 -3.13 2.71 4.73
CA ALA A 123 -3.59 1.34 4.61
C ALA A 123 -2.96 0.41 5.65
N PHE A 124 -1.64 0.51 5.87
CA PHE A 124 -0.91 -0.48 6.66
C PHE A 124 -0.91 -0.21 8.17
N PHE A 125 -0.91 1.06 8.55
CA PHE A 125 -0.94 1.55 9.93
C PHE A 125 -1.20 3.06 9.94
N ASP A 126 -1.59 3.58 11.11
CA ASP A 126 -1.88 5.00 11.31
C ASP A 126 -0.70 5.87 10.84
N GLN A 127 -0.99 6.86 9.99
CA GLN A 127 0.00 7.75 9.40
C GLN A 127 1.11 7.02 8.62
N SER A 128 0.80 5.88 7.99
CA SER A 128 1.78 5.17 7.16
C SER A 128 2.29 5.98 5.97
N GLY A 129 1.53 6.97 5.50
CA GLY A 129 1.85 7.70 4.26
C GLY A 129 1.74 6.81 3.02
N ILE A 130 0.98 5.71 3.13
CA ILE A 130 0.79 4.76 2.04
C ILE A 130 -0.70 4.47 1.92
N ASP A 131 -1.25 4.80 0.76
CA ASP A 131 -2.64 4.60 0.41
C ASP A 131 -2.79 3.49 -0.63
N LEU A 132 -3.87 2.73 -0.53
CA LEU A 132 -4.31 1.82 -1.58
C LEU A 132 -5.43 2.49 -2.35
N MET A 133 -5.19 2.73 -3.64
CA MET A 133 -6.12 3.39 -4.54
C MET A 133 -6.70 2.35 -5.49
N CYS A 134 -8.02 2.14 -5.44
CA CYS A 134 -8.72 1.13 -6.25
C CYS A 134 -9.82 1.73 -7.14
N ASN A 135 -10.18 3.00 -6.95
CA ASN A 135 -11.26 3.64 -7.70
C ASN A 135 -10.72 4.44 -8.89
N ASN A 136 -9.90 5.45 -8.60
CA ASN A 136 -9.36 6.35 -9.59
C ASN A 136 -8.02 6.93 -9.14
N ILE A 137 -7.26 7.45 -10.10
CA ILE A 137 -6.00 8.16 -9.85
C ILE A 137 -5.72 9.11 -11.03
N LEU A 138 -5.06 10.24 -10.78
CA LEU A 138 -4.47 11.07 -11.84
C LEU A 138 -3.07 10.55 -12.18
N ILE A 139 -2.67 10.73 -13.44
CA ILE A 139 -1.44 10.17 -13.99
C ILE A 139 -0.63 11.19 -14.79
N ALA A 140 0.61 10.85 -15.15
CA ALA A 140 1.36 11.59 -16.16
C ALA A 140 0.60 11.62 -17.50
N PRO A 141 0.60 12.76 -18.23
CA PRO A 141 1.36 13.99 -18.00
C PRO A 141 0.58 15.10 -17.26
N SER A 142 -0.40 14.75 -16.42
CA SER A 142 -1.21 15.74 -15.67
C SER A 142 -0.35 16.61 -14.75
N THR A 143 -0.89 17.78 -14.40
CA THR A 143 -0.26 18.76 -13.50
C THR A 143 -1.19 19.15 -12.36
N ILE A 144 -0.64 19.31 -11.16
CA ILE A 144 -1.35 19.82 -9.98
C ILE A 144 -0.51 20.92 -9.38
N ASP A 145 -1.11 22.10 -9.16
CA ASP A 145 -0.44 23.27 -8.58
C ASP A 145 0.90 23.61 -9.26
N GLY A 146 0.97 23.44 -10.58
CA GLY A 146 2.15 23.71 -11.40
C GLY A 146 3.22 22.60 -11.42
N ALA A 147 3.07 21.53 -10.64
CA ALA A 147 3.96 20.38 -10.63
C ALA A 147 3.34 19.19 -11.40
N SER A 148 4.17 18.45 -12.14
CA SER A 148 3.71 17.38 -13.04
C SER A 148 3.89 15.99 -12.42
N TYR A 149 2.95 15.09 -12.75
CA TYR A 149 3.23 13.65 -12.69
C TYR A 149 4.28 13.30 -13.74
N ALA A 150 5.17 12.35 -13.44
CA ALA A 150 6.25 11.96 -14.34
C ALA A 150 6.49 10.45 -14.35
N HIS A 151 6.54 9.86 -15.53
CA HIS A 151 6.91 8.45 -15.69
C HIS A 151 8.31 8.18 -15.11
N VAL A 152 8.46 7.05 -14.41
CA VAL A 152 9.74 6.62 -13.82
C VAL A 152 10.23 5.33 -14.48
N SER A 153 9.38 4.30 -14.56
CA SER A 153 9.75 3.00 -15.14
C SER A 153 8.54 2.20 -15.59
N GLY A 154 8.79 1.17 -16.39
CA GLY A 154 7.79 0.23 -16.89
C GLY A 154 6.95 0.80 -18.03
N SER A 155 5.87 0.11 -18.37
CA SER A 155 4.91 0.56 -19.37
C SER A 155 3.51 0.07 -19.00
N TYR A 156 2.48 0.61 -19.66
CA TYR A 156 1.12 0.11 -19.47
C TYR A 156 0.95 -1.34 -19.93
N ASP A 157 1.80 -1.84 -20.84
CA ASP A 157 1.79 -3.22 -21.30
C ASP A 157 2.40 -4.18 -20.25
N ASP A 158 3.38 -3.68 -19.49
CA ASP A 158 4.20 -4.45 -18.55
C ASP A 158 3.72 -4.39 -17.09
N ILE A 159 2.53 -3.82 -16.83
CA ILE A 159 2.00 -3.73 -15.47
C ILE A 159 1.90 -5.13 -14.86
N LYS A 160 2.59 -5.32 -13.73
CA LYS A 160 2.68 -6.60 -13.02
C LYS A 160 1.43 -6.85 -12.20
N GLN A 161 1.11 -8.11 -11.97
CA GLN A 161 0.04 -8.49 -11.07
C GLN A 161 0.37 -8.08 -9.64
N ALA A 162 -0.64 -7.59 -8.90
CA ALA A 162 -0.50 -7.34 -7.48
C ALA A 162 -0.08 -8.64 -6.75
N PRO A 163 0.92 -8.59 -5.85
CA PRO A 163 1.30 -9.74 -5.04
C PRO A 163 0.11 -10.29 -4.24
N THR A 164 0.08 -11.61 -4.03
CA THR A 164 -1.01 -12.28 -3.29
C THR A 164 -1.26 -11.65 -1.92
N TRP A 165 -0.19 -11.33 -1.18
CA TRP A 165 -0.31 -10.68 0.13
C TRP A 165 -1.05 -9.35 0.06
N LEU A 166 -0.86 -8.58 -1.01
CA LEU A 166 -1.49 -7.27 -1.20
C LEU A 166 -2.96 -7.45 -1.60
N LEU A 167 -3.26 -8.42 -2.46
CA LEU A 167 -4.64 -8.74 -2.83
C LEU A 167 -5.44 -9.22 -1.61
N GLU A 168 -4.88 -10.11 -0.80
CA GLU A 168 -5.51 -10.58 0.45
C GLU A 168 -5.72 -9.44 1.45
N PHE A 169 -4.78 -8.51 1.52
CA PHE A 169 -4.87 -7.31 2.34
C PHE A 169 -5.96 -6.34 1.85
N ALA A 170 -6.00 -6.09 0.54
CA ALA A 170 -6.89 -5.11 -0.09
C ALA A 170 -8.32 -5.63 -0.31
N GLN A 171 -8.54 -6.94 -0.13
CA GLN A 171 -9.82 -7.59 -0.41
C GLN A 171 -10.99 -6.91 0.31
N ASP A 172 -11.99 -6.56 -0.47
CA ASP A 172 -13.29 -6.14 0.03
C ASP A 172 -14.05 -7.38 0.49
N LYS A 173 -13.70 -7.86 1.69
CA LYS A 173 -14.43 -8.95 2.31
C LYS A 173 -15.86 -8.45 2.53
N PRO A 174 -16.89 -9.08 1.93
CA PRO A 174 -18.26 -8.79 2.34
C PRO A 174 -18.32 -8.96 3.86
N ALA A 175 -19.15 -8.15 4.51
CA ALA A 175 -19.51 -8.34 5.92
C ALA A 175 -20.26 -9.67 6.07
N ASN A 176 -19.59 -10.79 5.80
CA ASN A 176 -20.14 -12.12 5.91
C ASN A 176 -20.12 -12.47 7.38
N ASN A 177 -21.34 -12.49 7.94
CA ASN A 177 -21.79 -13.27 9.07
C ASN A 177 -20.72 -13.52 10.15
N VAL A 178 -20.86 -12.72 11.20
CA VAL A 178 -20.33 -12.91 12.54
C VAL A 178 -20.80 -14.28 13.09
N ASN A 179 -20.21 -15.37 12.62
CA ASN A 179 -20.30 -16.70 13.20
C ASN A 179 -18.93 -17.24 13.65
N SER A 180 -17.87 -16.44 13.54
CA SER A 180 -16.71 -16.52 14.42
C SER A 180 -16.82 -15.37 15.41
N GLY A 181 -16.69 -15.62 16.71
CA GLY A 181 -16.86 -14.68 17.82
C GLY A 181 -15.89 -13.48 17.86
N THR A 182 -15.58 -12.89 16.71
CA THR A 182 -14.77 -11.69 16.54
C THR A 182 -15.72 -10.50 16.34
N PRO A 183 -15.99 -9.69 17.38
CA PRO A 183 -16.98 -8.62 17.33
C PRO A 183 -16.59 -7.42 16.44
N ARG A 184 -15.37 -7.41 15.87
CA ARG A 184 -14.83 -6.29 15.06
C ARG A 184 -13.87 -6.80 13.98
N LEU A 185 -13.72 -5.99 12.92
CA LEU A 185 -12.66 -6.15 11.91
C LEU A 185 -11.28 -6.20 12.59
N LYS A 186 -10.46 -7.16 12.18
CA LYS A 186 -9.14 -7.43 12.77
C LYS A 186 -8.18 -6.28 12.47
N LYS A 187 -7.81 -5.52 13.50
CA LYS A 187 -6.76 -4.48 13.46
C LYS A 187 -5.38 -5.09 13.75
N TYR A 188 -4.32 -4.29 13.56
CA TYR A 188 -2.94 -4.66 13.85
C TYR A 188 -2.77 -5.37 15.21
N THR A 189 -3.29 -4.77 16.28
CA THR A 189 -3.19 -5.34 17.63
C THR A 189 -3.85 -6.72 17.71
N GLY A 190 -4.99 -6.93 17.04
CA GLY A 190 -5.66 -8.23 17.00
C GLY A 190 -4.87 -9.27 16.22
N ALA A 191 -4.22 -8.89 15.12
CA ALA A 191 -3.34 -9.79 14.37
C ALA A 191 -2.10 -10.19 15.18
N LEU A 192 -1.51 -9.25 15.93
CA LEU A 192 -0.38 -9.50 16.82
C LEU A 192 -0.76 -10.45 17.96
N LEU A 193 -1.91 -10.23 18.61
CA LEU A 193 -2.39 -11.11 19.67
C LEU A 193 -2.62 -12.54 19.17
N ASP A 194 -3.27 -12.71 18.02
CA ASP A 194 -3.48 -14.05 17.44
C ASP A 194 -2.16 -14.72 17.05
N LYS A 195 -1.19 -13.96 16.55
CA LYS A 195 0.16 -14.46 16.28
C LYS A 195 0.84 -14.94 17.56
N ILE A 196 0.75 -14.17 18.64
CA ILE A 196 1.30 -14.54 19.95
C ILE A 196 0.71 -15.87 20.42
N VAL A 197 -0.62 -15.99 20.38
CA VAL A 197 -1.34 -17.20 20.82
C VAL A 197 -1.00 -18.41 19.95
N LYS A 198 -0.84 -18.22 18.64
CA LYS A 198 -0.41 -19.30 17.72
C LYS A 198 0.95 -19.89 18.13
N GLY A 199 1.84 -19.06 18.66
CA GLY A 199 3.11 -19.51 19.19
C GLY A 199 4.10 -20.03 18.13
N ALA A 200 5.15 -20.69 18.59
CA ALA A 200 6.17 -21.29 17.74
C ALA A 200 6.74 -22.59 18.33
N THR A 201 7.11 -23.52 17.45
CA THR A 201 7.76 -24.77 17.83
C THR A 201 9.24 -24.80 17.42
N LYS A 202 9.96 -25.86 17.81
CA LYS A 202 11.39 -26.04 17.50
C LYS A 202 11.68 -25.78 16.02
N GLY A 203 12.64 -24.89 15.76
CA GLY A 203 13.03 -24.45 14.42
C GLY A 203 12.50 -23.07 14.02
N GLN A 204 11.43 -22.57 14.66
CA GLN A 204 10.80 -21.27 14.30
C GLN A 204 10.86 -20.23 15.42
N ARG A 205 11.39 -20.61 16.58
CA ARG A 205 11.30 -19.85 17.84
C ARG A 205 11.99 -18.49 17.78
N ASN A 206 13.21 -18.44 17.23
CA ASN A 206 14.00 -17.20 17.22
C ASN A 206 13.37 -16.18 16.27
N ASP A 207 12.95 -16.63 15.09
CA ASP A 207 12.25 -15.78 14.12
C ASP A 207 10.92 -15.28 14.68
N PHE A 208 10.18 -16.15 15.36
CA PHE A 208 8.93 -15.78 16.03
C PHE A 208 9.13 -14.70 17.09
N ILE A 209 10.05 -14.91 18.04
CA ILE A 209 10.36 -13.95 19.11
C ILE A 209 10.88 -12.63 18.52
N THR A 210 11.79 -12.70 17.55
CA THR A 210 12.31 -11.53 16.83
C THR A 210 11.17 -10.72 16.22
N SER A 211 10.23 -11.41 15.58
CA SER A 211 9.11 -10.80 14.91
C SER A 211 8.09 -10.19 15.88
N VAL A 212 7.75 -10.89 16.97
CA VAL A 212 6.86 -10.37 18.02
C VAL A 212 7.49 -9.17 18.75
N ALA A 213 8.78 -9.24 19.09
CA ALA A 213 9.53 -8.15 19.70
C ALA A 213 9.51 -6.90 18.81
N GLY A 214 9.84 -7.08 17.52
CA GLY A 214 9.82 -6.00 16.54
C GLY A 214 8.43 -5.40 16.37
N SER A 215 7.39 -6.24 16.32
CA SER A 215 6.00 -5.77 16.24
C SER A 215 5.59 -4.90 17.43
N MET A 216 5.97 -5.25 18.66
CA MET A 216 5.62 -4.43 19.83
C MET A 216 6.41 -3.13 19.88
N LEU A 217 7.71 -3.17 19.59
CA LEU A 217 8.57 -1.98 19.59
C LEU A 217 8.18 -0.99 18.49
N ALA A 218 7.82 -1.49 17.30
CA ALA A 218 7.47 -0.66 16.14
C ALA A 218 6.21 0.21 16.38
N VAL A 219 5.34 -0.17 17.32
CA VAL A 219 4.16 0.62 17.70
C VAL A 219 4.37 1.42 19.00
N GLY A 220 5.63 1.55 19.44
CA GLY A 220 6.00 2.40 20.58
C GLY A 220 5.79 1.76 21.96
N THR A 221 5.63 0.44 22.04
CA THR A 221 5.60 -0.23 23.35
C THR A 221 6.95 -0.03 24.05
N SER A 222 6.95 0.34 25.34
CA SER A 222 8.19 0.57 26.08
C SER A 222 9.06 -0.68 26.10
N ALA A 223 10.37 -0.49 25.97
CA ALA A 223 11.33 -1.57 25.85
C ALA A 223 11.26 -2.56 27.04
N SER A 224 11.11 -2.04 28.27
CA SER A 224 10.92 -2.86 29.47
C SER A 224 9.68 -3.75 29.38
N ASN A 225 8.54 -3.18 28.97
CA ASN A 225 7.29 -3.94 28.86
C ASN A 225 7.38 -4.97 27.74
N VAL A 226 8.08 -4.68 26.64
CA VAL A 226 8.34 -5.65 25.58
C VAL A 226 9.11 -6.84 26.12
N TYR A 227 10.18 -6.62 26.88
CA TYR A 227 10.98 -7.72 27.43
C TYR A 227 10.19 -8.58 28.43
N GLU A 228 9.41 -7.95 29.31
CA GLU A 228 8.52 -8.66 30.24
C GLU A 228 7.49 -9.51 29.49
N LEU A 229 6.82 -8.92 28.49
CA LEU A 229 5.85 -9.65 27.66
C LEU A 229 6.50 -10.78 26.88
N LEU A 230 7.68 -10.57 26.29
CA LEU A 230 8.42 -11.63 25.60
C LEU A 230 8.76 -12.80 26.53
N SER A 231 9.07 -12.52 27.79
CA SER A 231 9.33 -13.56 28.79
C SER A 231 8.08 -14.41 29.05
N VAL A 232 6.91 -13.77 29.19
CA VAL A 232 5.62 -14.47 29.32
C VAL A 232 5.30 -15.25 28.05
N ILE A 233 5.51 -14.66 26.87
CA ILE A 233 5.19 -15.27 25.58
C ILE A 233 6.07 -16.51 25.33
N ASN A 234 7.36 -16.41 25.62
CA ASN A 234 8.30 -17.51 25.47
C ASN A 234 7.93 -18.70 26.38
N ASN A 235 7.47 -18.43 27.60
CA ASN A 235 7.10 -19.49 28.54
C ASN A 235 5.74 -20.12 28.23
N SER A 236 4.80 -19.34 27.69
CA SER A 236 3.41 -19.79 27.49
C SER A 236 3.12 -20.31 26.07
N PHE A 237 3.81 -19.80 25.04
CA PHE A 237 3.46 -20.04 23.64
C PHE A 237 4.62 -20.54 22.77
N VAL A 238 5.83 -20.72 23.32
CA VAL A 238 6.98 -21.25 22.58
C VAL A 238 7.39 -22.62 23.12
N SER A 239 7.53 -23.61 22.23
CA SER A 239 7.80 -25.00 22.62
C SER A 239 8.96 -25.66 21.85
N PRO A 240 10.05 -26.09 22.52
CA PRO A 240 10.37 -25.77 23.92
C PRO A 240 10.75 -24.29 24.03
N SER A 241 10.51 -23.69 25.21
CA SER A 241 10.87 -22.31 25.47
C SER A 241 12.37 -22.06 25.25
N LEU A 242 12.71 -20.83 24.87
CA LEU A 242 14.10 -20.40 24.75
C LEU A 242 14.70 -20.19 26.15
N PRO A 243 15.98 -20.54 26.36
CA PRO A 243 16.72 -20.11 27.55
C PRO A 243 16.72 -18.59 27.68
N GLN A 244 16.68 -18.09 28.92
CA GLN A 244 16.58 -16.65 29.21
C GLN A 244 17.70 -15.83 28.53
N LYS A 245 18.93 -16.36 28.50
CA LYS A 245 20.06 -15.71 27.83
C LYS A 245 19.87 -15.57 26.32
N GLU A 246 19.26 -16.58 25.67
CA GLU A 246 18.96 -16.55 24.24
C GLU A 246 17.84 -15.54 23.96
N LEU A 247 16.79 -15.53 24.79
CA LEU A 247 15.70 -14.55 24.71
C LEU A 247 16.21 -13.11 24.85
N GLU A 248 17.07 -12.84 25.85
CA GLU A 248 17.67 -11.54 26.07
C GLU A 248 18.54 -11.10 24.89
N THR A 249 19.31 -12.03 24.32
CA THR A 249 20.17 -11.75 23.15
C THR A 249 19.32 -11.31 21.95
N ILE A 250 18.22 -12.02 21.67
CA ILE A 250 17.30 -11.67 20.58
C ILE A 250 16.67 -10.31 20.85
N TYR A 251 16.13 -10.11 22.05
CA TYR A 251 15.49 -8.85 22.44
C TYR A 251 16.45 -7.66 22.28
N ARG A 252 17.69 -7.76 22.79
CA ARG A 252 18.70 -6.70 22.65
C ARG A 252 19.04 -6.43 21.20
N SER A 253 19.19 -7.47 20.38
CA SER A 253 19.45 -7.32 18.95
C SER A 253 18.32 -6.56 18.24
N VAL A 254 17.06 -6.88 18.55
CA VAL A 254 15.91 -6.19 17.94
C VAL A 254 15.79 -4.77 18.45
N LEU A 255 15.98 -4.54 19.75
CA LEU A 255 15.93 -3.20 20.34
C LEU A 255 16.99 -2.27 19.76
N MET A 256 18.24 -2.74 19.64
CA MET A 256 19.31 -1.94 19.04
C MET A 256 19.01 -1.57 17.60
N ARG A 257 18.50 -2.53 16.82
CA ARG A 257 18.07 -2.26 15.44
C ARG A 257 16.95 -1.24 15.37
N GLU A 258 16.03 -1.21 16.33
CA GLU A 258 14.94 -0.24 16.37
C GLU A 258 15.43 1.15 16.81
N ILE A 259 16.35 1.22 17.77
CA ILE A 259 17.01 2.47 18.19
C ILE A 259 17.82 3.08 17.04
N GLU A 260 18.54 2.26 16.28
CA GLU A 260 19.30 2.71 15.11
C GLU A 260 18.40 3.32 14.04
N LYS A 261 17.21 2.75 13.81
CA LYS A 261 16.22 3.34 12.90
C LYS A 261 15.78 4.73 13.36
N LEU A 262 15.50 4.89 14.66
CA LEU A 262 15.08 6.18 15.23
C LEU A 262 16.16 7.26 15.17
N LYS A 263 17.44 6.88 15.08
CA LYS A 263 18.57 7.83 14.93
C LYS A 263 18.82 8.23 13.47
N ALA A 264 18.31 7.45 12.52
CA ALA A 264 18.42 7.70 11.09
C ALA A 264 17.23 8.50 10.53
N ASP A 265 16.22 8.73 11.37
CA ASP A 265 15.07 9.61 11.13
C ASP A 265 15.34 11.02 11.71
#